data_AF-A0A0F7KEU9-F1
#
_entry.id   AF-A0A0F7KEU9-F1
#
_cell.length_a   1.000
_cell.length_b   1.000
_cell.length_c   1.000
_cell.angle_alpha   90.00
_cell.angle_beta   90.00
_cell.angle_gamma   90.00
#
_symmetry.space_group_name_H-M   'P 1'
#
loop_
_entity.id
_entity.type
_entity.pdbx_description
1 polymer ?
#
loop_
_entity_poly.entity_id
_entity_poly.type
_entity_poly.pdbx_seq_one_letter_code
_entity_poly.pdbx_strand_id
1 'polypeptide(L)'
;MLEGLKAATAVITVKDGLSGPTVLTINKDLLNRHATTPYEWCFSPFIYDKITATFDVPPVGDSVITVTLTDPSGTCELSRFAVGQAIHLGDIEWNPVSDAENYSEITWDAFGKATLTPVPSQPVIELELATEANRVNTVKQFRDQANAKAVVWSGLDNLDHVYAEPLVLIGVYQRFPIDLSNIKQAKINLTLKGI
;
A
#
# COMPACT_ATOMS: atom_id res chain seq x y z
N MET A 1 -8.38 0.33 -0.76
CA MET A 1 -7.19 1.20 -0.61
C MET A 1 -7.38 2.46 -1.45
N LEU A 2 -6.96 3.59 -0.91
CA LEU A 2 -6.84 4.89 -1.55
C LEU A 2 -5.35 5.28 -1.54
N GLU A 3 -4.84 5.75 -2.67
CA GLU A 3 -3.44 6.15 -2.86
C GLU A 3 -3.34 7.55 -3.46
N GLY A 4 -2.27 8.28 -3.11
CA GLY A 4 -2.01 9.63 -3.60
C GLY A 4 -3.03 10.62 -3.08
N LEU A 5 -3.42 10.45 -1.82
CA LEU A 5 -4.38 11.31 -1.15
C LEU A 5 -3.76 12.66 -0.77
N LYS A 6 -4.55 13.70 -0.97
CA LYS A 6 -4.34 15.03 -0.39
C LYS A 6 -5.69 15.56 0.05
N ALA A 7 -6.00 15.32 1.31
CA ALA A 7 -7.19 15.82 2.00
C ALA A 7 -6.90 15.83 3.51
N ALA A 8 -7.61 16.65 4.28
CA ALA A 8 -7.47 16.65 5.74
C ALA A 8 -8.11 15.41 6.38
N THR A 9 -9.27 14.99 5.88
CA THR A 9 -9.99 13.83 6.42
C THR A 9 -10.54 12.95 5.31
N ALA A 10 -10.55 11.64 5.56
CA ALA A 10 -11.22 10.64 4.74
C ALA A 10 -12.23 9.86 5.57
N VAL A 11 -13.46 9.80 5.08
CA VAL A 11 -14.54 8.99 5.67
C VAL A 11 -14.94 7.92 4.66
N ILE A 12 -14.77 6.66 5.02
CA ILE A 12 -15.16 5.51 4.20
C ILE A 12 -16.38 4.88 4.85
N THR A 13 -17.47 4.75 4.10
CA THR A 13 -18.69 4.07 4.55
C THR A 13 -19.03 2.93 3.61
N VAL A 14 -19.40 1.79 4.19
CA VAL A 14 -19.85 0.60 3.45
C VAL A 14 -21.27 0.28 3.87
N LYS A 15 -22.17 0.15 2.90
CA LYS A 15 -23.56 -0.27 3.10
C LYS A 15 -23.83 -1.61 2.43
N ASP A 16 -24.79 -2.36 2.98
CA ASP A 16 -25.34 -3.56 2.36
C ASP A 16 -26.56 -3.18 1.50
N GLY A 17 -26.33 -2.91 0.22
CA GLY A 17 -27.30 -2.37 -0.72
C GLY A 17 -27.43 -0.84 -0.67
N LEU A 18 -27.96 -0.25 -1.75
CA LEU A 18 -28.03 1.20 -1.94
C LEU A 18 -28.79 1.95 -0.83
N SER A 19 -29.85 1.34 -0.31
CA SER A 19 -30.69 1.87 0.78
C SER A 19 -30.61 1.07 2.07
N GLY A 20 -29.65 0.15 2.18
CA GLY A 20 -29.52 -0.70 3.36
C GLY A 20 -28.73 -0.05 4.50
N PRO A 21 -28.54 -0.80 5.60
CA PRO A 21 -27.81 -0.31 6.76
C PRO A 21 -26.33 -0.08 6.44
N THR A 22 -25.74 0.93 7.08
CA THR A 22 -24.29 1.10 7.10
C THR A 22 -23.68 0.00 7.97
N VAL A 23 -22.83 -0.81 7.36
CA VAL A 23 -22.18 -1.97 7.98
C VAL A 23 -20.82 -1.57 8.56
N LEU A 24 -20.13 -0.62 7.94
CA LEU A 24 -18.82 -0.14 8.37
C LEU A 24 -18.70 1.35 8.09
N THR A 25 -18.16 2.09 9.06
CA THR A 25 -17.75 3.49 8.91
C THR A 25 -16.35 3.63 9.47
N ILE A 26 -15.44 4.18 8.68
CA ILE A 26 -14.07 4.48 9.08
C ILE A 26 -13.84 5.97 8.88
N ASN A 27 -13.35 6.61 9.93
CA ASN A 27 -12.92 8.00 9.90
C ASN A 27 -11.40 8.01 10.06
N LYS A 28 -10.72 8.64 9.11
CA LYS A 28 -9.27 8.77 9.14
C LYS A 28 -8.89 10.24 9.03
N ASP A 29 -8.13 10.70 10.02
CA ASP A 29 -7.38 11.95 9.89
C ASP A 29 -6.14 11.66 9.06
N LEU A 30 -5.93 12.47 8.01
CA LEU A 30 -4.81 12.33 7.09
C LEU A 30 -3.78 13.44 7.28
N LEU A 31 -4.07 14.45 8.12
CA LEU A 31 -3.06 15.43 8.50
C LEU A 31 -2.04 14.77 9.41
N ASN A 32 -0.80 14.74 8.97
CA ASN A 32 0.30 14.14 9.69
C ASN A 32 1.50 15.09 9.76
N ARG A 33 2.47 14.72 10.58
CA ARG A 33 3.75 15.41 10.74
C ARG A 33 4.77 14.41 11.26
N HIS A 34 5.91 14.29 10.59
CA HIS A 34 7.05 13.53 11.09
C HIS A 34 7.81 14.32 12.16
N ALA A 35 7.20 14.49 13.34
CA ALA A 35 7.82 15.16 14.47
C ALA A 35 8.10 14.17 15.60
N THR A 36 9.36 14.14 16.04
CA THR A 36 9.84 13.28 17.14
C THR A 36 10.27 14.10 18.36
N THR A 37 10.55 15.39 18.17
CA THR A 37 10.91 16.31 19.25
C THR A 37 9.84 17.37 19.50
N PRO A 38 9.78 17.98 20.70
CA PRO A 38 8.86 19.08 20.98
C PRO A 38 9.04 20.29 20.04
N TYR A 39 10.27 20.57 19.61
CA TYR A 39 10.53 21.63 18.63
C TYR A 39 9.95 21.28 17.27
N GLU A 40 10.20 20.08 16.76
CA GLU A 40 9.62 19.61 15.50
C GLU A 40 8.09 19.60 15.55
N TRP A 41 7.51 19.24 16.69
CA TRP A 41 6.06 19.28 16.88
C TRP A 41 5.49 20.68 16.71
N CYS A 42 6.20 21.72 17.15
CA CYS A 42 5.74 23.11 17.02
C CYS A 42 6.03 23.71 15.64
N PHE A 43 7.11 23.31 14.97
CA PHE A 43 7.64 24.06 13.81
C PHE A 43 7.76 23.27 12.50
N SER A 44 7.59 21.95 12.50
CA SER A 44 7.65 21.19 11.24
C SER A 44 6.40 21.46 10.40
N PRO A 45 6.50 21.47 9.05
CA PRO A 45 5.32 21.58 8.21
C PRO A 45 4.38 20.39 8.43
N PHE A 46 3.09 20.60 8.18
CA PHE A 46 2.15 19.49 8.04
C PHE A 46 2.38 18.81 6.70
N ILE A 47 2.21 17.49 6.70
CA ILE A 47 2.16 16.64 5.53
C ILE A 47 0.83 15.89 5.54
N TYR A 48 0.55 15.20 4.45
CA TYR A 48 -0.64 14.36 4.34
C TYR A 48 -0.21 12.90 4.24
N ASP A 49 -0.92 12.03 4.96
CA ASP A 49 -0.87 10.60 4.74
C ASP A 49 -1.42 10.32 3.34
N LYS A 50 -0.58 9.77 2.48
CA LYS A 50 -0.91 9.56 1.06
C LYS A 50 -1.70 8.28 0.83
N ILE A 51 -1.72 7.38 1.81
CA ILE A 51 -2.30 6.05 1.71
C ILE A 51 -3.28 5.82 2.85
N THR A 52 -4.45 5.28 2.53
CA THR A 52 -5.33 4.68 3.54
C THR A 52 -6.05 3.47 2.95
N ALA A 53 -6.25 2.45 3.77
CA ALA A 53 -7.00 1.25 3.40
C ALA A 53 -7.62 0.63 4.64
N THR A 54 -8.59 -0.25 4.38
CA THR A 54 -9.21 -1.09 5.39
C THR A 54 -9.31 -2.50 4.81
N PHE A 55 -9.02 -3.49 5.63
CA PHE A 55 -9.08 -4.91 5.25
C PHE A 55 -10.22 -5.65 5.97
N ASP A 56 -10.80 -5.04 7.00
CA ASP A 56 -11.85 -5.64 7.86
C ASP A 56 -13.27 -5.32 7.37
N VAL A 57 -13.48 -5.27 6.06
CA VAL A 57 -14.82 -5.05 5.51
C VAL A 57 -15.62 -6.36 5.63
N PRO A 58 -16.76 -6.37 6.34
CA PRO A 58 -17.57 -7.59 6.46
C PRO A 58 -18.06 -8.07 5.09
N PRO A 59 -18.17 -9.38 4.87
CA PRO A 59 -18.65 -9.93 3.60
C PRO A 59 -20.14 -9.59 3.43
N VAL A 60 -20.43 -8.64 2.54
CA VAL A 60 -21.79 -8.26 2.14
C VAL A 60 -21.98 -8.56 0.66
N GLY A 61 -23.19 -8.99 0.29
CA GLY A 61 -23.48 -9.43 -1.08
C GLY A 61 -23.54 -8.28 -2.10
N ASP A 62 -24.03 -7.11 -1.67
CA ASP A 62 -24.18 -5.91 -2.50
C ASP A 62 -23.51 -4.71 -1.81
N SER A 63 -22.18 -4.68 -1.77
CA SER A 63 -21.44 -3.62 -1.10
C SER A 63 -21.53 -2.29 -1.85
N VAL A 64 -22.10 -1.26 -1.21
CA VAL A 64 -22.03 0.13 -1.69
C VAL A 64 -21.01 0.90 -0.86
N ILE A 65 -19.89 1.26 -1.49
CA ILE A 65 -18.77 1.95 -0.83
C ILE A 65 -18.81 3.43 -1.20
N THR A 66 -18.92 4.29 -0.20
CA THR A 66 -18.86 5.75 -0.37
C THR A 66 -17.61 6.28 0.35
N VAL A 67 -16.77 7.00 -0.40
CA VAL A 67 -15.58 7.67 0.11
C VAL A 67 -15.82 9.17 0.07
N THR A 68 -15.76 9.81 1.23
CA THR A 68 -15.89 11.26 1.38
C THR A 68 -14.56 11.84 1.81
N LEU A 69 -13.97 12.68 0.97
CA LEU A 69 -12.74 13.41 1.26
C LEU A 69 -13.07 14.86 1.57
N THR A 70 -12.52 15.40 2.66
CA THR A 70 -12.73 16.80 3.04
C THR A 70 -11.39 17.47 3.30
N ASP A 71 -11.17 18.65 2.70
CA ASP A 71 -10.01 19.49 2.96
C ASP A 71 -10.44 20.97 3.15
N PRO A 72 -9.90 21.69 4.15
CA PRO A 72 -10.23 23.09 4.38
C PRO A 72 -9.89 24.03 3.21
N SER A 73 -8.95 23.65 2.35
CA SER A 73 -8.61 24.42 1.14
C SER A 73 -9.69 24.33 0.06
N GLY A 74 -10.64 23.41 0.20
CA GLY A 74 -11.70 23.14 -0.77
C GLY A 74 -11.27 22.26 -1.96
N THR A 75 -10.00 21.84 -2.02
CA THR A 75 -9.51 20.93 -3.06
C THR A 75 -9.01 19.63 -2.43
N CYS A 76 -9.58 18.51 -2.86
CA CYS A 76 -9.14 17.17 -2.49
C CYS A 76 -8.54 16.48 -3.72
N GLU A 77 -7.43 15.77 -3.54
CA GLU A 77 -6.81 14.97 -4.60
C GLU A 77 -6.80 13.49 -4.19
N LEU A 78 -7.04 12.61 -5.17
CA LEU A 78 -6.97 11.17 -5.03
C LEU A 78 -6.41 10.61 -6.34
N SER A 79 -5.31 9.87 -6.26
CA SER A 79 -4.68 9.29 -7.44
C SER A 79 -5.34 7.97 -7.83
N ARG A 80 -5.41 7.02 -6.89
CA ARG A 80 -5.95 5.68 -7.17
C ARG A 80 -6.91 5.24 -6.08
N PHE A 81 -7.97 4.56 -6.51
CA PHE A 81 -8.91 3.88 -5.63
C PHE A 81 -9.03 2.42 -6.07
N ALA A 82 -8.76 1.52 -5.15
CA ALA A 82 -8.82 0.08 -5.38
C ALA A 82 -9.73 -0.59 -4.33
N VAL A 83 -10.61 -1.45 -4.81
CA VAL A 83 -11.51 -2.29 -4.01
C VAL A 83 -11.38 -3.73 -4.48
N GLY A 84 -11.46 -4.67 -3.55
CA GLY A 84 -11.41 -6.08 -3.84
C GLY A 84 -11.41 -6.92 -2.57
N GLN A 85 -11.28 -8.23 -2.75
CA GLN A 85 -11.11 -9.16 -1.64
C GLN A 85 -9.64 -9.19 -1.22
N ALA A 86 -9.39 -8.98 0.07
CA ALA A 86 -8.07 -9.17 0.65
C ALA A 86 -7.81 -10.66 0.88
N ILE A 87 -6.63 -11.14 0.50
CA ILE A 87 -6.16 -12.49 0.78
C ILE A 87 -4.88 -12.37 1.57
N HIS A 88 -4.92 -12.80 2.83
CA HIS A 88 -3.73 -12.83 3.68
C HIS A 88 -2.79 -13.96 3.19
N LEU A 89 -1.54 -13.63 2.86
CA LEU A 89 -0.59 -14.59 2.27
C LEU A 89 0.29 -15.29 3.31
N GLY A 90 0.55 -14.60 4.42
CA GLY A 90 1.47 -15.00 5.48
C GLY A 90 1.96 -13.77 6.23
N ASP A 91 2.80 -14.00 7.22
CA ASP A 91 3.37 -12.95 8.07
C ASP A 91 4.75 -12.57 7.57
N ILE A 92 5.05 -11.27 7.54
CA ILE A 92 6.37 -10.76 7.18
C ILE A 92 7.41 -11.23 8.20
N GLU A 93 8.50 -11.82 7.73
CA GLU A 93 9.71 -12.11 8.51
C GLU A 93 10.66 -10.92 8.56
N TRP A 94 11.82 -11.09 9.19
CA TRP A 94 12.82 -10.05 9.33
C TRP A 94 13.37 -9.54 7.99
N ASN A 95 13.80 -8.29 7.98
CA ASN A 95 14.46 -7.61 6.85
C ASN A 95 13.58 -7.34 5.61
N PRO A 96 12.36 -6.79 5.74
CA PRO A 96 11.67 -6.25 4.59
C PRO A 96 12.47 -5.08 3.99
N VAL A 97 12.57 -5.02 2.67
CA VAL A 97 13.29 -3.96 1.96
C VAL A 97 12.29 -3.12 1.16
N SER A 98 12.30 -1.81 1.39
CA SER A 98 11.59 -0.81 0.60
C SER A 98 12.63 -0.01 -0.19
N ASP A 99 12.64 -0.19 -1.50
CA ASP A 99 13.62 0.40 -2.43
C ASP A 99 12.91 1.18 -3.55
N ALA A 100 13.67 1.94 -4.32
CA ALA A 100 13.15 2.70 -5.46
C ALA A 100 14.15 2.70 -6.63
N GLU A 101 13.73 2.14 -7.76
CA GLU A 101 14.50 2.17 -9.00
C GLU A 101 14.38 3.53 -9.68
N ASN A 102 15.49 4.26 -9.77
CA ASN A 102 15.54 5.56 -10.44
C ASN A 102 15.91 5.41 -11.93
N TYR A 103 15.08 5.96 -12.80
CA TYR A 103 15.28 5.97 -14.26
C TYR A 103 15.70 7.34 -14.81
N SER A 104 16.10 8.26 -13.92
CA SER A 104 16.52 9.61 -14.30
C SER A 104 17.81 9.58 -15.12
N GLU A 105 17.89 10.44 -16.13
CA GLU A 105 19.06 10.53 -16.99
C GLU A 105 20.06 11.57 -16.44
N ILE A 106 21.34 11.22 -16.47
CA ILE A 106 22.45 12.12 -16.13
C ILE A 106 23.40 12.14 -17.32
N THR A 107 23.46 13.28 -18.02
CA THR A 107 24.39 13.49 -19.13
C THR A 107 25.50 14.45 -18.73
N TRP A 108 26.72 14.21 -19.19
CA TRP A 108 27.89 15.04 -18.92
C TRP A 108 28.37 15.67 -20.23
N ASP A 109 28.62 16.97 -20.23
CA ASP A 109 29.24 17.63 -21.38
C ASP A 109 30.77 17.43 -21.43
N ALA A 110 31.40 17.87 -22.52
CA ALA A 110 32.84 17.76 -22.72
C ALA A 110 33.69 18.58 -21.72
N PHE A 111 33.06 19.48 -20.96
CA PHE A 111 33.70 20.33 -19.95
C PHE A 111 33.33 19.92 -18.51
N GLY A 112 32.62 18.81 -18.34
CA GLY A 112 32.26 18.24 -17.04
C GLY A 112 30.98 18.81 -16.40
N LYS A 113 30.16 19.56 -17.13
CA LYS A 113 28.84 20.00 -16.64
C LYS A 113 27.82 18.88 -16.77
N ALA A 114 27.14 18.56 -15.67
CA ALA A 114 26.03 17.62 -15.67
C ALA A 114 24.70 18.29 -16.07
N THR A 115 23.93 17.63 -16.92
CA THR A 115 22.50 17.92 -17.15
C THR A 115 21.68 16.77 -16.59
N LEU A 116 20.79 17.10 -15.65
CA LEU A 116 19.96 16.14 -14.92
C LEU A 116 18.53 16.21 -15.45
N THR A 117 18.00 15.08 -15.93
CA THR A 117 16.61 14.95 -16.39
C THR A 117 15.87 14.01 -15.43
N PRO A 118 15.28 14.55 -14.34
CA PRO A 118 14.63 13.73 -13.32
C PRO A 118 13.30 13.14 -13.82
N VAL A 119 13.07 11.87 -13.52
CA VAL A 119 11.77 11.18 -13.71
C VAL A 119 11.36 10.47 -12.41
N PRO A 120 10.06 10.19 -12.19
CA PRO A 120 9.63 9.45 -11.02
C PRO A 120 10.27 8.06 -10.91
N SER A 121 10.88 7.77 -9.77
CA SER A 121 11.39 6.43 -9.45
C SER A 121 10.25 5.43 -9.31
N GLN A 122 10.51 4.16 -9.65
CA GLN A 122 9.56 3.07 -9.48
C GLN A 122 9.83 2.37 -8.14
N PRO A 123 8.86 2.29 -7.22
CA PRO A 123 9.05 1.61 -5.95
C PRO A 123 9.17 0.10 -6.15
N VAL A 124 10.07 -0.52 -5.40
CA VAL A 124 10.30 -1.96 -5.37
C VAL A 124 10.28 -2.41 -3.92
N ILE A 125 9.59 -3.50 -3.63
CA ILE A 125 9.51 -4.06 -2.28
C ILE A 125 9.94 -5.52 -2.32
N GLU A 126 10.85 -5.90 -1.44
CA GLU A 126 11.26 -7.28 -1.21
C GLU A 126 10.81 -7.73 0.18
N LEU A 127 10.04 -8.81 0.22
CA LEU A 127 9.46 -9.35 1.45
C LEU A 127 9.78 -10.85 1.55
N GLU A 128 10.15 -11.29 2.74
CA GLU A 128 10.13 -12.71 3.10
C GLU A 128 8.89 -12.94 3.98
N LEU A 129 8.03 -13.89 3.61
CA LEU A 129 6.81 -14.23 4.34
C LEU A 129 6.86 -15.67 4.83
N ALA A 130 6.34 -15.92 6.03
CA ALA A 130 6.04 -17.25 6.54
C ALA A 130 4.55 -17.55 6.40
N THR A 131 4.21 -18.72 5.84
CA THR A 131 2.81 -19.16 5.73
C THR A 131 2.66 -20.60 6.21
N GLU A 132 1.52 -20.95 6.77
CA GLU A 132 1.22 -22.32 7.18
C GLU A 132 1.08 -23.26 5.98
N ALA A 133 1.50 -24.52 6.12
CA ALA A 133 1.49 -25.50 5.04
C ALA A 133 0.09 -25.75 4.43
N ASN A 134 -0.97 -25.65 5.24
CA ASN A 134 -2.38 -25.75 4.80
C ASN A 134 -2.83 -24.60 3.87
N ARG A 135 -2.14 -23.44 3.87
CA ARG A 135 -2.48 -22.26 3.07
C ARG A 135 -1.72 -22.17 1.76
N VAL A 136 -0.72 -23.02 1.55
CA VAL A 136 0.14 -23.03 0.34
C VAL A 136 -0.67 -23.10 -0.96
N ASN A 137 -1.74 -23.90 -1.01
CA ASN A 137 -2.57 -24.01 -2.21
C ASN A 137 -3.37 -22.73 -2.48
N THR A 138 -3.87 -22.07 -1.44
CA THR A 138 -4.53 -20.76 -1.56
C THR A 138 -3.55 -19.70 -2.07
N VAL A 139 -2.32 -19.68 -1.56
CA VAL A 139 -1.27 -18.78 -2.04
C VAL A 139 -0.94 -19.04 -3.51
N LYS A 140 -0.82 -20.31 -3.92
CA LYS A 140 -0.59 -20.67 -5.33
C LYS A 140 -1.73 -20.20 -6.24
N GLN A 141 -2.98 -20.42 -5.82
CA GLN A 141 -4.15 -19.95 -6.56
C GLN A 141 -4.14 -18.43 -6.71
N PHE A 142 -3.82 -17.70 -5.64
CA PHE A 142 -3.72 -16.25 -5.70
C PHE A 142 -2.58 -15.79 -6.61
N ARG A 143 -1.42 -16.46 -6.58
CA ARG A 143 -0.30 -16.16 -7.49
C ARG A 143 -0.72 -16.27 -8.96
N ASP A 144 -1.51 -17.28 -9.31
CA ASP A 144 -2.05 -17.45 -10.66
C ASP A 144 -3.07 -16.37 -11.00
N GLN A 145 -3.91 -15.96 -10.04
CA GLN A 145 -4.88 -14.89 -10.21
C GLN A 145 -4.22 -13.51 -10.39
N ALA A 146 -3.14 -13.24 -9.66
CA ALA A 146 -2.38 -12.00 -9.68
C ALA A 146 -1.40 -11.91 -10.85
N ASN A 147 -1.24 -12.98 -11.64
CA ASN A 147 -0.30 -13.01 -12.75
C ASN A 147 -0.61 -11.90 -13.77
N ALA A 148 0.38 -11.04 -14.03
CA ALA A 148 0.28 -9.87 -14.91
C ALA A 148 -0.89 -8.92 -14.58
N LYS A 149 -1.29 -8.82 -13.31
CA LYS A 149 -2.33 -7.88 -12.85
C LYS A 149 -1.79 -6.95 -11.78
N ALA A 150 -2.23 -5.69 -11.84
CA ALA A 150 -2.01 -4.73 -10.78
C ALA A 150 -2.84 -5.16 -9.55
N VAL A 151 -2.17 -5.32 -8.43
CA VAL A 151 -2.76 -5.72 -7.15
C VAL A 151 -2.30 -4.75 -6.07
N VAL A 152 -3.15 -4.54 -5.07
CA VAL A 152 -2.78 -3.86 -3.83
C VAL A 152 -2.06 -4.85 -2.93
N TRP A 153 -0.80 -4.55 -2.64
CA TRP A 153 0.02 -5.27 -1.69
C TRP A 153 0.13 -4.46 -0.41
N SER A 154 -0.07 -5.11 0.73
CA SER A 154 0.12 -4.51 2.05
C SER A 154 0.93 -5.47 2.90
N GLY A 155 2.04 -4.96 3.46
CA GLY A 155 2.84 -5.74 4.40
C GLY A 155 2.25 -5.79 5.81
N LEU A 156 1.38 -4.84 6.16
CA LEU A 156 0.74 -4.76 7.46
C LEU A 156 -0.78 -4.58 7.29
N ASP A 157 -1.54 -5.21 8.18
CA ASP A 157 -2.99 -5.02 8.22
C ASP A 157 -3.37 -3.68 8.88
N ASN A 158 -2.55 -3.22 9.83
CA ASN A 158 -2.71 -1.92 10.47
C ASN A 158 -1.88 -0.83 9.76
N LEU A 159 -2.56 0.04 9.01
CA LEU A 159 -1.91 1.13 8.28
C LEU A 159 -1.58 2.37 9.12
N ASP A 160 -1.98 2.41 10.39
CA ASP A 160 -1.55 3.46 11.33
C ASP A 160 -0.14 3.20 11.88
N HIS A 161 0.43 2.03 11.57
CA HIS A 161 1.78 1.67 12.00
C HIS A 161 2.83 2.50 11.26
N VAL A 162 3.90 2.90 11.96
CA VAL A 162 4.96 3.79 11.44
C VAL A 162 5.70 3.20 10.23
N TYR A 163 5.70 1.88 10.08
CA TYR A 163 6.27 1.17 8.93
C TYR A 163 5.24 0.73 7.87
N ALA A 164 3.98 1.14 7.98
CA ALA A 164 2.96 0.71 7.02
C ALA A 164 3.19 1.30 5.63
N GLU A 165 3.29 2.62 5.52
CA GLU A 165 3.44 3.33 4.24
C GLU A 165 4.54 2.74 3.32
N PRO A 166 5.78 2.47 3.79
CA PRO A 166 6.82 1.91 2.92
C PRO A 166 6.59 0.45 2.50
N LEU A 167 5.63 -0.25 3.13
CA LEU A 167 5.28 -1.65 2.86
C LEU A 167 3.94 -1.80 2.12
N VAL A 168 3.35 -0.69 1.66
CA VAL A 168 2.16 -0.71 0.82
C VAL A 168 2.52 -0.32 -0.61
N LEU A 169 2.00 -1.07 -1.58
CA LEU A 169 2.29 -0.86 -2.98
C LEU A 169 1.12 -1.28 -3.88
N ILE A 170 0.79 -0.46 -4.88
CA ILE A 170 -0.02 -0.89 -6.02
C ILE A 170 0.92 -1.30 -7.15
N GLY A 171 0.89 -2.57 -7.54
CA GLY A 171 1.87 -3.08 -8.48
C GLY A 171 1.71 -4.55 -8.85
N VAL A 172 2.73 -5.07 -9.52
CA VAL A 172 2.81 -6.46 -9.98
C VAL A 172 3.88 -7.21 -9.19
N TYR A 173 3.71 -8.52 -9.02
CA TYR A 173 4.82 -9.34 -8.55
C TYR A 173 5.79 -9.61 -9.71
N GLN A 174 7.09 -9.55 -9.43
CA GLN A 174 8.14 -9.99 -10.36
C GLN A 174 8.60 -11.42 -10.05
N ARG A 175 8.75 -11.74 -8.76
CA ARG A 175 9.14 -13.07 -8.29
C ARG A 175 8.27 -13.47 -7.11
N PHE A 176 7.79 -14.70 -7.14
CA PHE A 176 6.94 -15.28 -6.09
C PHE A 176 7.25 -16.78 -5.86
N PRO A 177 8.52 -17.16 -5.60
CA PRO A 177 8.88 -18.50 -5.13
C PRO A 177 8.24 -18.84 -3.78
N ILE A 178 7.91 -20.12 -3.62
CA ILE A 178 7.40 -20.71 -2.38
C ILE A 178 8.32 -21.87 -2.04
N ASP A 179 9.09 -21.75 -0.97
CA ASP A 179 9.92 -22.81 -0.43
C ASP A 179 9.09 -23.72 0.49
N LEU A 180 9.15 -25.02 0.18
CA LEU A 180 8.42 -26.09 0.86
C LEU A 180 9.36 -27.01 1.65
N SER A 181 10.58 -26.55 1.95
CA SER A 181 11.61 -27.29 2.68
C SER A 181 11.15 -27.72 4.09
N ASN A 182 10.20 -26.99 4.70
CA ASN A 182 9.60 -27.32 5.98
C ASN A 182 8.15 -27.81 5.81
N ILE A 183 7.81 -28.93 6.46
CA ILE A 183 6.50 -29.57 6.36
C ILE A 183 5.38 -28.82 7.08
N LYS A 184 5.71 -27.94 8.05
CA LYS A 184 4.74 -27.18 8.83
C LYS A 184 4.49 -25.78 8.28
N GLN A 185 5.53 -25.16 7.74
CA GLN A 185 5.51 -23.79 7.25
C GLN A 185 6.25 -23.70 5.93
N ALA A 186 5.72 -22.91 5.01
CA ALA A 186 6.38 -22.56 3.77
C ALA A 186 6.89 -21.13 3.85
N LYS A 187 8.05 -20.88 3.24
CA LYS A 187 8.61 -19.52 3.10
C LYS A 187 8.30 -18.99 1.71
N ILE A 188 7.97 -17.70 1.62
CA ILE A 188 7.66 -17.02 0.38
C ILE A 188 8.62 -15.85 0.26
N ASN A 189 9.42 -15.82 -0.81
CA ASN A 189 10.22 -14.64 -1.12
C ASN A 189 9.51 -13.87 -2.23
N LEU A 190 8.99 -12.70 -1.90
CA LEU A 190 8.15 -11.90 -2.77
C LEU A 190 8.90 -10.64 -3.20
N THR A 191 9.07 -10.46 -4.51
CA THR A 191 9.59 -9.23 -5.10
C THR A 191 8.46 -8.54 -5.83
N LEU A 192 8.13 -7.32 -5.43
CA LEU A 192 7.04 -6.51 -5.94
C LEU A 192 7.59 -5.27 -6.64
N LYS A 193 6.94 -4.86 -7.72
CA LYS A 193 7.27 -3.65 -8.46
C LYS A 193 6.05 -2.77 -8.69
N GLY A 194 6.20 -1.50 -8.38
CA GLY A 194 5.18 -0.48 -8.57
C GLY A 194 4.92 -0.17 -10.03
N ILE A 195 3.78 0.48 -10.26
CA ILE A 195 3.31 1.00 -11.54
C ILE A 195 2.78 2.41 -11.38
#